data_AF-A0A2E2WKE7-F1
#
_entry.id   AF-A0A2E2WKE7-F1
#
_cell.length_a   1.000
_cell.length_b   1.000
_cell.length_c   1.000
_cell.angle_alpha   90.00
_cell.angle_beta   90.00
_cell.angle_gamma   90.00
#
_symmetry.space_group_name_H-M   'P 1'
#
loop_
_entity.id
_entity.type
_entity.pdbx_description
1 polymer ?
#
loop_
_entity_poly.entity_id
_entity_poly.type
_entity_poly.pdbx_seq_one_letter_code
_entity_poly.pdbx_strand_id
1 'polypeptide(L)'
;MDQFSGDIAAMLEVLLIGAGLVVLYYAYKEGSKLMKVGAYIMLIGGVLGLICTGYWWFKYHSMGVFDNPRISTLNIMHHDGDAKHHIFPE
;
A
#
# COMPACT_ATOMS: atom_id res chain seq x y z
N MET A 1 -0.15 10.57 1.12
CA MET A 1 0.56 9.29 0.91
C MET A 1 1.77 9.62 0.08
N ASP A 2 2.96 9.33 0.61
CA ASP A 2 4.18 9.49 -0.17
C ASP A 2 4.25 8.43 -1.27
N GLN A 3 4.84 8.77 -2.41
CA GLN A 3 4.96 7.88 -3.56
C GLN A 3 5.62 6.54 -3.17
N PHE A 4 6.62 6.61 -2.29
CA PHE A 4 7.32 5.46 -1.75
C PHE A 4 6.40 4.52 -0.93
N SER A 5 5.53 5.08 -0.08
CA SER A 5 4.59 4.29 0.71
C SER A 5 3.50 3.66 -0.16
N GLY A 6 3.07 4.35 -1.22
CA GLY A 6 2.12 3.81 -2.19
C GLY A 6 2.68 2.63 -2.97
N ASP A 7 3.94 2.72 -3.38
CA ASP A 7 4.62 1.64 -4.12
C ASP A 7 4.88 0.42 -3.22
N ILE A 8 5.28 0.63 -1.96
CA ILE A 8 5.38 -0.45 -0.97
C ILE A 8 4.03 -1.14 -0.72
N ALA A 9 2.95 -0.37 -0.57
CA ALA A 9 1.62 -0.92 -0.37
C ALA A 9 1.21 -1.78 -1.56
N ALA A 10 1.40 -1.29 -2.79
CA ALA A 10 1.10 -2.04 -4.00
C ALA A 10 1.93 -3.33 -4.12
N MET A 11 3.23 -3.28 -3.77
CA MET A 11 4.09 -4.48 -3.77
C MET A 11 3.61 -5.53 -2.75
N LEU A 12 3.22 -5.11 -1.55
CA LEU A 12 2.68 -6.02 -0.53
C LEU A 12 1.34 -6.63 -0.95
N GLU A 13 0.47 -5.86 -1.59
CA GLU A 13 -0.81 -6.32 -2.10
C GLU A 13 -0.64 -7.34 -3.22
N VAL A 14 0.26 -7.10 -4.16
CA VAL A 14 0.60 -8.06 -5.24
C VAL A 14 1.18 -9.34 -4.65
N LEU A 15 2.06 -9.23 -3.65
CA LEU A 15 2.62 -10.39 -2.96
C LEU A 15 1.52 -11.20 -2.24
N LEU A 16 0.60 -10.52 -1.55
CA LEU A 16 -0.53 -11.14 -0.88
C LEU A 16 -1.46 -11.87 -1.86
N ILE A 17 -1.75 -11.27 -3.01
CA ILE A 17 -2.56 -11.88 -4.07
C ILE A 17 -1.84 -13.12 -4.62
N GLY A 18 -0.54 -13.01 -4.89
CA GLY A 18 0.29 -14.13 -5.36
C GLY A 18 0.31 -15.29 -4.36
N ALA A 19 0.53 -15.00 -3.08
CA ALA A 19 0.46 -15.99 -2.00
C ALA A 19 -0.93 -16.61 -1.91
N GLY A 20 -2.00 -15.81 -2.00
CA GLY A 20 -3.38 -16.29 -2.01
C GLY A 20 -3.67 -17.26 -3.15
N LEU A 21 -3.14 -17.02 -4.34
CA LEU A 21 -3.25 -17.92 -5.50
C LEU A 21 -2.53 -19.25 -5.28
N VAL A 22 -1.32 -19.23 -4.71
CA VAL A 22 -0.57 -20.45 -4.37
C VAL A 22 -1.32 -21.26 -3.32
N VAL A 23 -1.83 -20.61 -2.26
CA VAL A 23 -2.63 -21.28 -1.22
C VAL A 23 -3.92 -21.84 -1.83
N LEU A 24 -4.56 -21.13 -2.75
CA LEU A 24 -5.75 -21.62 -3.45
C LEU A 24 -5.45 -22.89 -4.24
N TYR A 25 -4.33 -22.92 -4.97
CA TYR A 25 -3.90 -24.11 -5.73
C TYR A 25 -3.73 -25.33 -4.82
N TYR A 26 -3.02 -25.18 -3.70
CA TYR A 26 -2.88 -26.27 -2.72
C TYR A 26 -4.21 -26.64 -2.05
N ALA A 27 -5.09 -25.67 -1.81
CA ALA A 27 -6.41 -25.92 -1.23
C ALA A 27 -7.33 -26.73 -2.16
N TYR A 28 -7.18 -26.58 -3.47
CA TYR A 28 -7.87 -27.44 -4.44
C TYR A 28 -7.30 -28.86 -4.46
N LYS A 29 -5.97 -29.01 -4.32
CA LYS A 29 -5.30 -30.31 -4.31
C LYS A 29 -5.65 -31.15 -3.08
N GLU A 30 -5.73 -30.52 -1.90
CA GLU A 30 -6.02 -31.22 -0.63
C GLU A 30 -7.52 -31.32 -0.31
N GLY A 31 -8.39 -30.63 -1.06
CA GLY A 31 -9.84 -30.64 -0.83
C GLY A 31 -10.28 -29.95 0.47
N SER A 32 -9.37 -29.28 1.19
CA SER A 32 -9.65 -28.62 2.47
C SER A 32 -10.47 -27.34 2.26
N LYS A 33 -11.71 -27.35 2.79
CA LYS A 33 -12.62 -26.18 2.73
C LYS A 33 -12.05 -24.97 3.49
N LEU A 34 -11.35 -25.19 4.61
CA LEU A 34 -10.77 -24.10 5.40
C LEU A 34 -9.69 -23.35 4.63
N MET A 35 -8.85 -24.08 3.91
CA MET A 35 -7.73 -23.50 3.16
C MET A 35 -8.22 -22.72 1.94
N LYS A 36 -9.33 -23.14 1.33
CA LYS A 36 -10.03 -22.38 0.28
C LYS A 36 -10.56 -21.06 0.81
N VAL A 37 -11.20 -21.05 1.98
CA VAL A 37 -11.71 -19.81 2.59
C VAL A 37 -10.56 -18.86 2.91
N GLY A 38 -9.47 -19.36 3.49
CA GLY A 38 -8.27 -18.55 3.75
C GLY A 38 -7.70 -17.92 2.46
N ALA A 39 -7.60 -18.70 1.39
CA ALA A 39 -7.15 -18.21 0.10
C ALA A 39 -8.10 -17.14 -0.49
N TYR A 40 -9.41 -17.34 -0.39
CA TYR A 40 -10.39 -16.33 -0.84
C TYR A 40 -10.29 -15.03 -0.05
N ILE A 41 -10.10 -15.09 1.27
CA ILE A 41 -9.92 -13.89 2.10
C ILE A 41 -8.64 -13.14 1.67
N MET A 42 -7.54 -13.85 1.44
CA MET A 42 -6.30 -13.23 0.96
C MET A 42 -6.47 -12.58 -0.41
N LEU A 43 -7.14 -13.26 -1.34
CA LEU A 43 -7.38 -12.73 -2.69
C LEU A 43 -8.31 -11.52 -2.68
N ILE A 44 -9.45 -11.61 -1.98
CA ILE A 44 -10.41 -10.51 -1.88
C ILE A 44 -9.79 -9.32 -1.15
N GLY A 45 -9.09 -9.58 -0.03
CA GLY A 45 -8.40 -8.55 0.73
C GLY A 45 -7.31 -7.86 -0.10
N GLY A 46 -6.49 -8.63 -0.81
CA GLY A 46 -5.45 -8.08 -1.69
C GLY A 46 -6.00 -7.27 -2.86
N VAL A 47 -7.06 -7.75 -3.52
CA VAL A 47 -7.69 -7.01 -4.63
C VAL A 47 -8.35 -5.73 -4.15
N LEU A 48 -9.08 -5.76 -3.04
CA LEU A 48 -9.69 -4.56 -2.45
C LEU A 48 -8.64 -3.56 -1.99
N GLY A 49 -7.53 -4.03 -1.41
CA GLY A 49 -6.37 -3.21 -1.07
C GLY A 49 -5.83 -2.51 -2.31
N LEU A 50 -5.53 -3.27 -3.38
CA LEU A 50 -4.95 -2.74 -4.61
C LEU A 50 -5.85 -1.67 -5.25
N ILE A 51 -7.17 -1.87 -5.22
CA ILE A 51 -8.13 -0.86 -5.68
C ILE A 51 -8.08 0.39 -4.78
N CYS A 52 -7.96 0.25 -3.47
CA CYS A 52 -7.89 1.38 -2.54
C CYS A 52 -6.59 2.19 -2.72
N THR A 53 -5.46 1.48 -2.88
CA THR A 53 -4.13 2.05 -3.08
C THR A 53 -4.07 2.74 -4.43
N GLY A 54 -4.57 2.09 -5.48
CA GLY A 54 -4.70 2.66 -6.82
C GLY A 54 -5.61 3.90 -6.86
N TYR A 55 -6.74 3.89 -6.18
CA TYR A 55 -7.62 5.06 -6.10
C TYR A 55 -6.91 6.28 -5.51
N TRP A 56 -6.24 6.09 -4.37
CA TRP A 56 -5.47 7.18 -3.74
C TRP A 56 -4.29 7.62 -4.61
N TRP A 57 -3.63 6.68 -5.29
CA TRP A 57 -2.57 6.97 -6.23
C TRP A 57 -3.05 7.90 -7.36
N PHE A 58 -4.13 7.54 -8.05
CA PHE A 58 -4.70 8.38 -9.12
C PHE A 58 -5.16 9.75 -8.62
N LYS A 59 -5.71 9.81 -7.40
CA LYS A 59 -6.12 11.07 -6.77
C LYS A 59 -4.95 12.01 -6.54
N TYR A 60 -3.85 11.52 -5.93
CA TYR A 60 -2.66 12.34 -5.70
C TYR A 60 -1.88 12.65 -6.98
N HIS A 61 -1.90 11.75 -7.95
CA HIS A 61 -1.28 11.95 -9.25
C HIS A 61 -1.96 13.07 -10.03
N SER A 62 -3.30 13.09 -10.06
CA SER A 62 -4.09 14.17 -10.67
C SER A 62 -3.86 15.54 -10.01
N MET A 63 -3.42 15.56 -8.75
CA MET A 63 -3.11 16.79 -8.00
C MET A 63 -1.66 17.26 -8.21
N GLY A 64 -0.86 16.56 -9.03
CA GLY A 64 0.54 16.93 -9.31
C GLY A 64 1.46 16.86 -8.08
N VAL A 65 1.03 16.19 -7.00
CA VAL A 65 1.75 16.13 -5.72
C VAL A 65 3.07 15.35 -5.86
N PHE A 66 3.15 14.46 -6.86
CA PHE A 66 4.33 13.65 -7.15
C PHE A 66 5.35 14.34 -8.08
N ASP A 67 4.94 15.37 -8.82
CA ASP A 67 5.79 16.03 -9.82
C ASP A 67 6.62 17.19 -9.26
N ASN A 68 6.36 17.59 -8.01
CA ASN A 68 7.01 18.75 -7.40
C ASN A 68 7.86 18.35 -6.18
N PRO A 69 9.19 18.19 -6.35
CA PRO A 69 10.06 17.73 -5.26
C PRO A 69 10.06 18.67 -4.05
N ARG A 70 9.73 19.96 -4.23
CA ARG A 70 9.57 20.93 -3.12
C ARG A 70 8.33 20.70 -2.26
N ILE A 71 7.25 20.18 -2.83
CA ILE A 71 6.04 19.86 -2.06
C ILE A 71 6.25 18.57 -1.27
N SER A 72 6.94 17.59 -1.86
CA SER A 72 7.31 16.35 -1.17
C SER A 72 8.25 16.62 0.00
N THR A 73 9.28 17.48 -0.15
CA THR A 73 10.15 17.85 0.98
C THR A 73 9.41 18.64 2.06
N LEU A 74 8.49 19.55 1.69
CA LEU A 74 7.71 20.31 2.69
C LEU A 74 6.79 19.39 3.50
N ASN A 75 6.17 18.38 2.89
CA ASN A 75 5.28 17.45 3.60
C ASN A 75 6.05 16.46 4.49
N ILE A 76 7.23 16.00 4.06
CA ILE A 76 8.13 15.19 4.89
C ILE A 76 8.68 16.04 6.05
N MET A 77 9.07 17.30 5.80
CA MET A 77 9.47 18.25 6.84
C MET A 77 8.31 18.71 7.75
N HIS A 78 7.06 18.67 7.30
CA HIS A 78 5.90 18.96 8.17
C HIS A 78 5.58 17.78 9.08
N HIS A 79 5.79 16.54 8.62
CA HIS A 79 5.69 15.35 9.45
C HIS A 79 6.88 15.15 10.40
N ASP A 80 8.08 15.63 10.05
CA ASP A 80 9.22 15.76 10.98
C ASP A 80 9.13 17.02 11.86
N GLY A 81 8.42 18.06 11.42
CA GLY A 81 8.24 19.32 12.15
C GLY A 81 7.32 19.24 13.37
N ASP A 82 6.57 18.14 13.51
CA ASP A 82 5.78 17.81 14.71
C ASP A 82 6.59 16.94 15.71
N ALA A 83 7.81 16.53 15.33
CA ALA A 83 8.82 16.06 16.27
C ALA A 83 9.61 17.27 16.77
N LYS A 84 9.13 17.86 17.87
CA LYS A 84 9.77 18.90 18.69
C LYS A 84 11.30 18.96 18.55
N HIS A 85 11.81 19.74 17.60
CA HIS A 85 13.22 20.07 17.54
C HIS A 85 13.39 21.56 17.25
N HIS A 86 13.54 22.31 18.35
CA HIS A 86 14.04 23.68 18.43
C HIS A 86 15.48 23.77 17.90
N ILE A 87 15.71 23.65 16.58
CA ILE A 87 17.08 23.66 16.01
C ILE A 87 17.46 25.02 15.38
N PHE A 88 16.56 25.98 15.25
CA PHE A 88 16.91 27.32 14.77
C PHE A 88 16.48 28.41 15.76
N PRO A 89 17.43 29.06 16.46
CA PRO A 89 17.21 30.34 17.10
C PRO A 89 17.54 31.49 16.14
N GLU A 90 16.57 32.40 15.97
CA GLU A 90 16.80 33.85 15.90
C GLU A 90 15.61 34.59 16.52
#